data_AF-A0A2D9SME8-F1
#
_entry.id   AF-A0A2D9SME8-F1
#
_cell.length_a   1.000
_cell.length_b   1.000
_cell.length_c   1.000
_cell.angle_alpha   90.00
_cell.angle_beta   90.00
_cell.angle_gamma   90.00
#
_symmetry.space_group_name_H-M   'P 1'
#
loop_
_entity.id
_entity.type
_entity.pdbx_description
1 polymer ?
#
loop_
_entity_poly.entity_id
_entity_poly.type
_entity_poly.pdbx_seq_one_letter_code
_entity_poly.pdbx_strand_id
1 'polypeptide(L)' 'MTIIVKMVDIRSAKLCSNGARGFFARHNLDWNKFLSEGLPEEVFIATGDDNALRVVEKARERHG' A
#
# COMPACT_ATOMS: atom_id res chain seq x y z
N MET A 1 -13.67 -1.51 -10.13
CA MET A 1 -12.42 -2.24 -10.41
C MET A 1 -11.53 -2.03 -9.21
N THR A 2 -11.23 -3.07 -8.44
CA THR A 2 -10.35 -2.94 -7.27
C THR A 2 -8.91 -2.88 -7.73
N ILE A 3 -8.19 -1.81 -7.37
CA ILE A 3 -6.78 -1.66 -7.71
C ILE A 3 -5.92 -2.43 -6.72
N ILE A 4 -5.04 -3.28 -7.23
CA ILE A 4 -4.02 -3.95 -6.42
C ILE A 4 -2.82 -3.03 -6.25
N VAL A 5 -2.59 -2.63 -5.01
CA VAL A 5 -1.42 -1.91 -4.53
C VAL A 5 -0.26 -2.88 -4.38
N LYS A 6 0.90 -2.51 -4.91
CA LYS A 6 2.14 -3.29 -4.88
C LYS A 6 3.29 -2.46 -4.32
N MET A 7 4.43 -3.11 -4.07
CA MET A 7 5.63 -2.45 -3.54
C MET A 7 6.13 -1.31 -4.45
N VAL A 8 5.87 -1.37 -5.76
CA VAL A 8 6.20 -0.28 -6.69
C VAL A 8 5.46 1.02 -6.32
N ASP A 9 4.20 0.91 -5.87
CA ASP A 9 3.38 2.08 -5.52
C ASP A 9 3.87 2.72 -4.21
N ILE A 10 4.29 1.90 -3.24
CA ILE A 10 4.96 2.35 -2.01
C ILE A 10 6.24 3.13 -2.33
N ARG A 11 7.06 2.61 -3.26
CA ARG A 11 8.30 3.28 -3.69
C ARG A 11 8.00 4.58 -4.44
N SER A 12 6.99 4.60 -5.30
CA SER A 12 6.53 5.79 -6.02
C SER A 12 6.00 6.87 -5.06
N ALA A 13 5.40 6.47 -3.93
CA ALA A 13 4.98 7.37 -2.87
C ALA A 13 6.14 7.94 -2.03
N LYS A 14 7.40 7.57 -2.34
CA LYS A 14 8.63 7.94 -1.63
C LYS A 14 8.65 7.48 -0.16
N LEU A 15 7.97 6.37 0.14
CA LEU A 15 7.96 5.78 1.48
C LEU A 15 9.09 4.76 1.62
N CYS A 16 9.70 4.71 2.80
CA CYS A 16 10.77 3.75 3.08
C CYS A 16 10.20 2.38 3.47
N SER A 17 10.93 1.31 3.10
CA SER A 17 10.53 -0.07 3.39
C SER A 17 10.35 -0.36 4.88
N ASN A 18 11.12 0.32 5.74
CA ASN A 18 11.00 0.17 7.19
C ASN A 18 9.69 0.78 7.72
N GLY A 19 9.32 1.96 7.24
CA GLY A 19 8.07 2.63 7.57
C GLY A 19 6.86 1.83 7.08
N ALA A 20 6.95 1.30 5.85
CA ALA A 20 5.95 0.39 5.31
C ALA A 20 5.80 -0.86 6.19
N ARG A 21 6.89 -1.57 6.52
CA ARG A 21 6.81 -2.75 7.39
C ARG A 21 6.18 -2.44 8.76
N GLY A 22 6.52 -1.29 9.35
CA GLY A 22 5.91 -0.81 10.57
C GLY A 22 4.41 -0.53 10.43
N PHE A 23 3.98 0.07 9.32
CA PHE A 23 2.55 0.27 8.99
C PHE A 23 1.80 -1.07 8.93
N PHE A 24 2.35 -2.05 8.21
CA PHE A 24 1.71 -3.37 8.10
C PHE A 24 1.58 -4.05 9.47
N ALA A 25 2.60 -3.96 10.32
CA ALA A 25 2.53 -4.48 11.69
C ALA A 25 1.46 -3.76 12.54
N ARG A 26 1.35 -2.42 12.44
CA ARG A 26 0.36 -1.63 13.20
C ARG A 26 -1.08 -1.93 12.79
N HIS A 27 -1.31 -2.17 11.50
CA HIS A 27 -2.65 -2.43 10.95
C HIS A 27 -2.96 -3.93 10.79
N ASN A 28 -2.13 -4.81 11.37
CA ASN A 28 -2.28 -6.26 11.30
C ASN A 28 -2.42 -6.80 9.86
N LEU A 29 -1.67 -6.21 8.93
CA LEU A 29 -1.64 -6.58 7.52
C LEU A 29 -0.51 -7.57 7.25
N ASP A 30 -0.77 -8.53 6.37
CA ASP A 30 0.22 -9.53 5.98
C ASP A 30 1.25 -8.95 4.98
N TRP A 31 2.45 -8.70 5.49
CA TRP A 31 3.57 -8.20 4.70
C TRP A 31 4.04 -9.20 3.64
N ASN A 32 4.04 -10.50 3.93
CA ASN A 32 4.51 -11.52 2.98
C ASN A 32 3.52 -11.69 1.83
N LYS A 33 2.22 -11.70 2.16
CA LYS A 33 1.15 -11.69 1.16
C LYS A 33 1.27 -10.48 0.23
N PHE A 34 1.46 -9.30 0.81
CA PHE A 34 1.67 -8.08 0.02
C PHE A 34 2.86 -8.12 -0.93
N LEU A 35 3.98 -8.72 -0.52
CA LEU A 35 5.15 -8.85 -1.40
C LEU A 35 4.92 -9.84 -2.54
N SER A 36 4.14 -10.90 -2.31
CA SER A 36 3.87 -11.94 -3.31
C SER A 36 2.79 -11.52 -4.33
N GLU A 37 1.64 -11.05 -3.84
CA GLU A 37 0.46 -10.78 -4.67
C GLU A 37 0.01 -9.31 -4.65
N GLY A 38 0.43 -8.54 -3.64
CA GLY A 38 -0.09 -7.20 -3.38
C GLY A 38 -1.32 -7.23 -2.46
N LEU A 39 -1.94 -6.07 -2.26
CA LEU A 39 -3.19 -5.95 -1.49
C LEU A 39 -4.15 -4.97 -2.18
N PRO A 40 -5.47 -5.16 -2.02
CA PRO A 40 -6.45 -4.25 -2.60
C PRO A 40 -6.38 -2.86 -1.95
N GLU A 41 -6.62 -1.80 -2.74
CA GLU A 41 -6.57 -0.41 -2.28
C GLU A 41 -7.50 -0.13 -1.09
N GLU A 42 -8.62 -0.85 -1.01
CA GLU A 42 -9.60 -0.73 0.08
C GLU A 42 -8.98 -0.99 1.45
N VAL A 43 -8.00 -1.90 1.53
CA VAL A 43 -7.28 -2.19 2.77
C VAL A 43 -6.48 -0.98 3.25
N PHE A 44 -5.90 -0.21 2.33
CA PHE A 44 -5.14 1.00 2.63
C PHE A 44 -6.06 2.20 2.89
N ILE A 45 -7.21 2.29 2.22
CA ILE A 45 -8.21 3.33 2.48
C ILE A 45 -8.83 3.14 3.86
N ALA A 46 -9.12 1.89 4.25
CA ALA A 46 -9.72 1.57 5.53
C ALA A 46 -8.82 1.91 6.74
N THR A 47 -7.50 2.04 6.55
CA THR A 47 -6.61 2.45 7.65
C THR A 47 -6.72 3.95 7.99
N GLY A 48 -7.22 4.78 7.06
CA GLY A 48 -7.28 6.23 7.23
C GLY A 48 -5.93 6.93 7.38
N ASP A 49 -4.83 6.25 7.07
CA ASP A 49 -3.46 6.79 7.19
C ASP A 49 -3.11 7.63 5.94
N ASP A 50 -2.66 8.86 6.15
CA ASP A 50 -2.30 9.79 5.07
C ASP A 50 -1.25 9.21 4.11
N ASN A 51 -0.28 8.44 4.61
CA ASN A 51 0.72 7.81 3.76
C ASN A 51 0.12 6.65 2.97
N ALA A 52 -0.80 5.89 3.56
CA ALA A 52 -1.50 4.81 2.87
C ALA A 52 -2.36 5.35 1.72
N LEU A 53 -3.07 6.48 1.94
CA LEU A 53 -3.84 7.15 0.90
C LEU A 53 -2.94 7.63 -0.26
N ARG A 54 -1.77 8.20 0.04
CA ARG A 54 -0.78 8.58 -0.99
C ARG A 54 -0.30 7.38 -1.81
N VAL A 55 -0.17 6.21 -1.20
CA VAL A 55 0.17 4.97 -1.92
C VAL A 55 -0.96 4.55 -2.85
N VAL A 56 -2.21 4.66 -2.40
CA VAL A 56 -3.40 4.38 -3.22
C VAL A 56 -3.46 5.29 -4.44
N GLU A 57 -3.16 6.58 -4.29
CA GLU A 57 -3.07 7.51 -5.41
C GLU A 57 -2.02 7.08 -6.44
N LYS A 58 -0.83 6.66 -5.99
CA LYS A 58 0.21 6.14 -6.89
C LYS A 58 -0.17 4.83 -7.57
N ALA A 59 -0.90 3.96 -6.87
CA ALA A 59 -1.45 2.77 -7.50
C ALA A 59 -2.48 3.14 -8.58
N ARG A 60 -3.34 4.12 -8.34
CA ARG A 60 -4.31 4.63 -9.32
C ARG A 60 -3.64 5.24 -10.55
N GLU A 61 -2.62 6.08 -10.36
CA GLU A 61 -1.83 6.65 -11.46
C GLU A 61 -1.20 5.57 -12.36
N ARG A 62 -0.84 4.41 -11.80
CA ARG A 62 -0.26 3.28 -12.57
C ARG A 62 -1.30 2.52 -13.41
N HIS A 63 -2.58 2.57 -13.04
CA HIS A 63 -3.66 1.82 -13.70
C HIS A 63 -4.57 2.70 -14.57
N GLY A 64 -4.41 4.02 -14.54
CA GLY A 64 -5.04 4.97 -15.47
C GLY A 64 -4.21 5.17 -16.73
#